data_AF-A0A5K1JZW6-F1
#
_entry.id   AF-A0A5K1JZW6-F1
#
_cell.length_a   1.000
_cell.length_b   1.000
_cell.length_c   1.000
_cell.angle_alpha   90.00
_cell.angle_beta   90.00
_cell.angle_gamma   90.00
#
_symmetry.space_group_name_H-M   'P 1'
#
loop_
_entity.id
_entity.type
_entity.pdbx_description
1 polymer ?
#
loop_
_entity_poly.entity_id
_entity_poly.type
_entity_poly.pdbx_seq_one_letter_code
_entity_poly.pdbx_strand_id
1 'polypeptide(L)'
;MSDPPAPETLLKAALVRRAMTDVTRIIRLREDKPALQNLLQKGSIGDDLWNSLLAAEKELEAEILEVAAEANAYVDGWGSVIFQTATEMMHNEKMRTLVEQIPAIRAEAELKYGKFPLPQLMVQSPAPGSPGSPSTPLTPARPTTPLSPKTNGGGLAPSSAGAESGAISDSERSASPTSPRSPSKSVG
;
A
#
# COMPACT_ATOMS: atom_id res chain seq x y z
N MET A 1 -34.45 -25.76 16.92
CA MET A 1 -33.67 -25.08 17.96
C MET A 1 -32.98 -23.91 17.28
N SER A 2 -33.43 -22.70 17.54
CA SER A 2 -32.91 -21.49 16.89
C SER A 2 -31.82 -20.94 17.79
N ASP A 3 -30.57 -20.98 17.32
CA ASP A 3 -29.46 -20.29 17.95
C ASP A 3 -29.76 -18.77 17.96
N PRO A 4 -29.60 -18.04 19.08
CA PRO A 4 -29.84 -16.60 19.08
C PRO A 4 -28.93 -15.90 18.05
N PRO A 5 -29.41 -14.84 17.38
CA PRO A 5 -28.63 -14.14 16.38
C PRO A 5 -27.33 -13.61 16.99
N ALA A 6 -26.21 -13.84 16.29
CA ALA A 6 -24.89 -13.44 16.75
C ALA A 6 -24.83 -11.93 17.03
N PRO A 7 -24.13 -11.50 18.10
CA PRO A 7 -24.03 -10.08 18.41
C PRO A 7 -23.25 -9.35 17.32
N GLU A 8 -23.74 -8.18 16.93
CA GLU A 8 -23.16 -7.36 15.85
C GLU A 8 -21.69 -6.98 16.12
N THR A 9 -21.32 -6.79 17.38
CA THR A 9 -19.92 -6.52 17.77
C THR A 9 -18.98 -7.66 17.40
N LEU A 10 -19.44 -8.91 17.51
CA LEU A 10 -18.67 -10.09 17.11
C LEU A 10 -18.56 -10.18 15.59
N LEU A 11 -19.62 -9.85 14.86
CA LEU A 11 -19.60 -9.80 13.39
C LEU A 11 -18.63 -8.73 12.87
N LYS A 12 -18.66 -7.52 13.44
CA LYS A 12 -17.69 -6.45 13.14
C LYS A 12 -16.26 -6.87 13.45
N ALA A 13 -16.03 -7.50 14.59
CA ALA A 13 -14.70 -8.02 14.93
C ALA A 13 -14.23 -9.11 13.96
N ALA A 14 -15.11 -10.02 13.55
CA ALA A 14 -14.82 -11.04 12.56
C ALA A 14 -14.48 -10.42 11.19
N LEU A 15 -15.21 -9.39 10.77
CA LEU A 15 -14.92 -8.66 9.52
C LEU A 15 -13.53 -8.01 9.55
N VAL A 16 -13.12 -7.45 10.69
CA VAL A 16 -11.76 -6.92 10.85
C VAL A 16 -10.71 -8.02 10.74
N ARG A 17 -10.96 -9.22 11.29
CA ARG A 17 -10.05 -10.38 11.13
C ARG A 17 -9.94 -10.84 9.68
N ARG A 18 -11.05 -10.82 8.93
CA ARG A 18 -11.07 -11.05 7.48
C ARG A 18 -10.19 -10.03 6.76
N ALA A 19 -10.43 -8.73 6.99
CA ALA A 19 -9.63 -7.65 6.42
C ALA A 19 -8.11 -7.75 6.76
N MET A 20 -7.74 -8.18 7.97
CA MET A 20 -6.33 -8.41 8.34
C MET A 20 -5.69 -9.53 7.51
N THR A 21 -6.45 -10.57 7.21
CA THR A 21 -6.00 -11.67 6.35
C THR A 21 -5.78 -11.18 4.93
N ASP A 22 -6.69 -10.37 4.40
CA ASP A 22 -6.57 -9.79 3.07
C ASP A 22 -5.35 -8.86 2.98
N VAL A 23 -5.12 -7.99 3.96
CA VAL A 23 -3.91 -7.15 4.03
C VAL A 23 -2.64 -8.00 3.97
N THR A 24 -2.60 -9.10 4.72
CA THR A 24 -1.45 -10.02 4.71
C THR A 24 -1.23 -10.63 3.32
N ARG A 25 -2.32 -11.02 2.63
CA ARG A 25 -2.26 -11.54 1.25
C ARG A 25 -1.82 -10.48 0.24
N ILE A 26 -2.28 -9.23 0.39
CA ILE A 26 -1.87 -8.09 -0.46
C ILE A 26 -0.35 -7.90 -0.37
N ILE A 27 0.21 -7.89 0.85
CA ILE A 27 1.65 -7.71 1.06
C ILE A 27 2.43 -8.82 0.35
N ARG A 28 2.01 -10.08 0.53
CA ARG A 28 2.64 -11.22 -0.14
C ARG A 28 2.58 -11.12 -1.66
N LEU A 29 1.40 -10.87 -2.24
CA LEU A 29 1.26 -10.73 -3.69
C LEU A 29 2.14 -9.61 -4.26
N ARG A 30 2.29 -8.49 -3.53
CA ARG A 30 3.19 -7.39 -3.94
C ARG A 30 4.66 -7.79 -3.99
N GLU A 31 5.09 -8.70 -3.11
CA GLU A 31 6.45 -9.24 -3.08
C GLU A 31 6.63 -10.36 -4.12
N ASP A 32 5.66 -11.27 -4.20
CA ASP A 32 5.71 -12.48 -5.02
C ASP A 32 5.61 -12.18 -6.51
N LYS A 33 4.75 -11.23 -6.91
CA LYS A 33 4.51 -10.90 -8.32
C LYS A 33 5.78 -10.50 -9.09
N PRO A 34 6.59 -9.51 -8.65
CA PRO A 34 7.84 -9.19 -9.35
C PRO A 34 8.87 -10.33 -9.24
N ALA A 35 8.90 -11.09 -8.14
CA ALA A 35 9.82 -12.20 -7.98
C ALA A 35 9.51 -13.34 -8.99
N LEU A 36 8.25 -13.72 -9.12
CA LEU A 36 7.79 -14.75 -10.05
C LEU A 36 7.92 -14.29 -11.50
N GLN A 37 7.66 -13.02 -11.81
CA GLN A 37 7.89 -12.49 -13.15
C GLN A 37 9.36 -12.64 -13.58
N ASN A 38 10.30 -12.38 -12.67
CA ASN A 38 11.73 -12.58 -12.94
C ASN A 38 12.09 -14.05 -13.18
N LEU A 39 11.47 -14.99 -12.44
CA LEU A 39 11.69 -16.42 -12.63
C LEU A 39 11.09 -16.93 -13.94
N LEU A 40 9.93 -16.40 -14.34
CA LEU A 40 9.27 -16.72 -15.61
C LEU A 40 10.13 -16.30 -16.79
N GLN A 41 10.67 -15.07 -16.77
CA GLN A 41 11.56 -14.59 -17.83
C GLN A 41 12.85 -15.43 -17.97
N LYS A 42 13.31 -16.04 -16.87
CA LYS A 42 14.43 -16.98 -16.85
C LYS A 42 14.06 -18.41 -17.27
N GLY A 43 12.78 -18.69 -17.51
CA GLY A 43 12.27 -20.03 -17.82
C GLY A 43 12.36 -21.02 -16.66
N SER A 44 12.50 -20.54 -15.42
CA SER A 44 12.62 -21.39 -14.21
C SER A 44 11.27 -21.83 -13.63
N ILE A 45 10.17 -21.22 -14.10
CA ILE A 45 8.79 -21.57 -13.78
C ILE A 45 7.95 -21.55 -15.07
N GLY A 46 6.80 -22.23 -15.07
CA GLY A 46 5.87 -22.25 -16.21
C GLY A 46 4.80 -21.15 -16.16
N ASP A 47 4.16 -20.92 -17.31
CA ASP A 47 3.08 -19.93 -17.47
C ASP A 47 1.85 -20.26 -16.60
N ASP A 48 1.56 -21.53 -16.34
CA ASP A 48 0.43 -21.95 -15.51
C ASP A 48 0.50 -21.37 -14.08
N LEU A 49 1.71 -21.36 -13.49
CA LEU A 49 1.93 -20.79 -12.16
C LEU A 49 1.73 -19.27 -12.17
N TRP A 50 2.23 -18.60 -13.20
CA TRP A 50 2.05 -17.17 -13.37
C TRP A 50 0.57 -16.80 -13.54
N ASN A 51 -0.15 -17.55 -14.38
CA ASN A 51 -1.59 -17.37 -14.58
C ASN A 51 -2.38 -17.64 -13.30
N SER A 52 -1.98 -18.65 -12.51
CA SER A 52 -2.58 -18.92 -11.20
C SER A 52 -2.37 -17.76 -10.22
N LEU A 53 -1.21 -17.09 -10.23
CA LEU A 53 -0.98 -15.90 -9.41
C LEU A 53 -1.89 -14.74 -9.85
N LEU A 54 -2.03 -14.50 -11.16
CA LEU A 54 -2.90 -13.43 -11.66
C LEU A 54 -4.38 -13.70 -11.34
N ALA A 55 -4.80 -14.97 -11.38
CA ALA A 55 -6.13 -15.37 -10.95
C ALA A 55 -6.35 -15.11 -9.44
N ALA A 56 -5.38 -15.48 -8.61
CA ALA A 56 -5.42 -15.22 -7.17
C ALA A 56 -5.42 -13.71 -6.83
N GLU A 57 -4.71 -12.89 -7.62
CA GLU A 57 -4.75 -11.43 -7.49
C GLU A 57 -6.16 -10.89 -7.78
N LYS A 58 -6.81 -11.36 -8.84
CA LYS A 58 -8.17 -10.96 -9.20
C LYS A 58 -9.20 -11.38 -8.14
N GLU A 59 -9.07 -12.58 -7.61
CA GLU A 59 -9.90 -13.07 -6.51
C GLU A 59 -9.75 -12.19 -5.26
N LEU A 60 -8.51 -11.81 -4.92
CA LEU A 60 -8.27 -10.92 -3.79
C LEU A 60 -8.79 -9.49 -4.03
N GLU A 61 -8.68 -8.95 -5.24
CA GLU A 61 -9.27 -7.65 -5.60
C GLU A 61 -10.80 -7.65 -5.39
N ALA A 62 -11.47 -8.74 -5.78
CA ALA A 62 -12.91 -8.89 -5.56
C ALA A 62 -13.26 -9.00 -4.07
N GLU A 63 -12.50 -9.79 -3.31
CA GLU A 63 -12.65 -9.95 -1.86
C GLU A 63 -12.52 -8.60 -1.13
N ILE A 64 -11.53 -7.78 -1.50
CA ILE A 64 -11.32 -6.45 -0.90
C ILE A 64 -12.53 -5.54 -1.11
N LEU A 65 -13.12 -5.56 -2.31
CA LEU A 65 -14.31 -4.77 -2.62
C LEU A 65 -15.53 -5.26 -1.85
N GLU A 66 -15.69 -6.58 -1.70
CA GLU A 66 -16.75 -7.17 -0.89
C GLU A 66 -16.64 -6.75 0.57
N VAL A 67 -15.46 -6.88 1.18
CA VAL A 67 -15.20 -6.49 2.57
C VAL A 67 -15.44 -4.99 2.79
N ALA A 68 -15.03 -4.14 1.84
CA ALA A 68 -15.30 -2.71 1.93
C ALA A 68 -16.80 -2.39 1.86
N ALA A 69 -17.54 -3.07 0.97
CA ALA A 69 -18.98 -2.91 0.86
C ALA A 69 -19.72 -3.42 2.11
N GLU A 70 -19.31 -4.58 2.64
CA GLU A 70 -19.84 -5.16 3.88
C GLU A 70 -19.58 -4.23 5.08
N ALA A 71 -18.39 -3.66 5.18
CA ALA A 71 -18.06 -2.67 6.21
C ALA A 71 -18.97 -1.44 6.11
N ASN A 72 -19.17 -0.90 4.91
CA ASN A 72 -20.08 0.24 4.72
C ASN A 72 -21.55 -0.10 5.05
N ALA A 73 -21.96 -1.36 4.90
CA ALA A 73 -23.30 -1.81 5.30
C ALA A 73 -23.48 -1.81 6.83
N TYR A 74 -22.41 -2.05 7.60
CA TYR A 74 -22.44 -1.95 9.06
C TYR A 74 -22.37 -0.50 9.57
N VAL A 75 -21.48 0.31 8.99
CA VAL A 75 -21.24 1.70 9.37
C VAL A 75 -20.83 2.47 8.13
N ASP A 76 -21.59 3.52 7.80
CA ASP A 76 -21.28 4.35 6.63
C ASP A 76 -19.86 4.94 6.71
N GLY A 77 -19.14 4.86 5.59
CA GLY A 77 -17.73 5.26 5.48
C GLY A 77 -16.71 4.29 6.09
N TRP A 78 -17.11 3.22 6.81
CA TRP A 78 -16.17 2.32 7.45
C TRP A 78 -15.29 1.53 6.46
N GLY A 79 -15.82 1.22 5.27
CA GLY A 79 -15.07 0.54 4.21
C GLY A 79 -13.81 1.30 3.77
N SER A 80 -13.77 2.63 3.94
CA SER A 80 -12.59 3.43 3.61
C SER A 80 -11.44 3.32 4.63
N VAL A 81 -11.75 2.97 5.88
CA VAL A 81 -10.77 2.94 7.00
C VAL A 81 -10.51 1.54 7.55
N ILE A 82 -11.36 0.55 7.24
CA ILE A 82 -11.23 -0.81 7.78
C ILE A 82 -9.88 -1.45 7.44
N PHE A 83 -9.38 -1.26 6.21
CA PHE A 83 -8.08 -1.80 5.80
C PHE A 83 -6.88 -1.08 6.43
N GLN A 84 -7.01 0.22 6.75
CA GLN A 84 -5.99 0.94 7.50
C GLN A 84 -5.90 0.39 8.93
N THR A 85 -7.06 0.24 9.57
CA THR A 85 -7.18 -0.34 10.91
C THR A 85 -6.64 -1.78 10.94
N ALA A 86 -7.02 -2.60 9.97
CA ALA A 86 -6.54 -3.97 9.83
C ALA A 86 -5.02 -4.05 9.61
N THR A 87 -4.45 -3.12 8.86
CA THR A 87 -2.99 -3.02 8.67
C THR A 87 -2.29 -2.75 10.00
N GLU A 88 -2.78 -1.79 10.79
CA GLU A 88 -2.21 -1.49 12.11
C GLU A 88 -2.32 -2.69 13.07
N MET A 89 -3.48 -3.35 13.10
CA MET A 89 -3.70 -4.54 13.92
C MET A 89 -2.78 -5.70 13.52
N MET A 90 -2.62 -5.96 12.22
CA MET A 90 -1.72 -7.00 11.72
C MET A 90 -0.26 -6.72 12.15
N HIS A 91 0.20 -5.46 12.04
CA HIS A 91 1.53 -5.08 12.52
C HIS A 91 1.66 -5.24 14.03
N ASN A 92 0.63 -4.86 14.80
CA ASN A 92 0.62 -5.02 16.25
C ASN A 92 0.74 -6.49 16.67
N GLU A 93 -0.05 -7.38 16.05
CA GLU A 93 0.01 -8.82 16.32
C GLU A 93 1.36 -9.41 15.99
N LYS A 94 1.96 -9.02 14.85
CA LYS A 94 3.30 -9.46 14.47
C LYS A 94 4.35 -9.01 15.49
N MET A 95 4.31 -7.74 15.91
CA MET A 95 5.25 -7.22 16.91
C MET A 95 5.10 -7.92 18.25
N ARG A 96 3.87 -8.11 18.71
CA ARG A 96 3.59 -8.83 19.95
C ARG A 96 4.09 -10.27 19.90
N THR A 97 3.80 -10.98 18.83
CA THR A 97 4.27 -12.36 18.61
C THR A 97 5.79 -12.44 18.65
N LEU A 98 6.50 -11.51 18.00
CA LEU A 98 7.96 -11.48 18.04
C LEU A 98 8.49 -11.27 19.45
N VAL A 99 7.92 -10.31 20.20
CA VAL A 99 8.34 -10.03 21.59
C VAL A 99 8.11 -11.25 22.49
N GLU A 100 6.97 -11.92 22.35
CA GLU A 100 6.65 -13.14 23.10
C GLU A 100 7.59 -14.31 22.73
N GLN A 101 8.11 -14.35 21.51
CA GLN A 101 9.07 -15.37 21.06
C GLN A 101 10.53 -15.10 21.48
N ILE A 102 10.89 -13.88 21.86
CA ILE A 102 12.28 -13.51 22.23
C ILE A 102 12.89 -14.46 23.29
N PRO A 103 12.21 -14.79 24.41
CA PRO A 103 12.79 -15.66 25.44
C PRO A 103 13.08 -17.06 24.91
N ALA A 104 12.20 -17.62 24.08
CA ALA A 104 12.38 -18.94 23.47
C ALA A 104 13.55 -18.95 22.49
N ILE A 105 13.61 -17.95 21.59
CA ILE A 105 14.70 -17.79 20.62
C ILE A 105 16.03 -17.62 21.36
N ARG A 106 16.06 -16.86 22.46
CA ARG A 106 17.26 -16.68 23.28
C ARG A 106 17.71 -17.99 23.93
N ALA A 107 16.79 -18.74 24.52
CA ALA A 107 17.12 -20.02 25.15
C ALA A 107 17.65 -21.04 24.13
N GLU A 108 17.06 -21.09 22.94
CA GLU A 108 17.53 -21.93 21.84
C GLU A 108 18.93 -21.50 21.37
N ALA A 109 19.18 -20.19 21.22
CA ALA A 109 20.49 -19.67 20.86
C ALA A 109 21.56 -20.00 21.92
N GLU A 110 21.21 -19.91 23.21
CA GLU A 110 22.12 -20.26 24.31
C GLU A 110 22.48 -21.76 24.31
N LEU A 111 21.51 -22.64 24.06
CA LEU A 111 21.78 -24.08 23.94
C LEU A 111 22.67 -24.39 22.74
N LYS A 112 22.45 -23.71 21.62
CA LYS A 112 23.16 -23.98 20.37
C LYS A 112 24.57 -23.42 20.34
N TYR A 113 24.80 -22.27 20.97
CA TYR A 113 26.05 -21.50 20.83
C TYR A 113 26.72 -21.11 22.16
N GLY A 114 26.10 -21.40 23.30
CA GLY A 114 26.57 -20.96 24.63
C GLY A 114 26.14 -19.54 24.98
N LYS A 115 26.41 -19.13 26.24
CA LYS A 115 26.12 -17.78 26.72
C LYS A 115 27.13 -16.78 26.17
N PHE A 116 26.67 -15.81 25.37
CA PHE A 116 27.46 -14.63 25.02
C PHE A 116 27.12 -13.48 25.98
N PRO A 117 28.13 -12.72 26.47
CA PRO A 117 27.86 -11.52 27.23
C PRO A 117 27.11 -10.50 26.36
N LEU A 118 25.88 -10.15 26.74
CA LEU A 118 25.18 -9.04 26.09
C LEU A 118 25.87 -7.73 26.50
N PRO A 119 26.15 -6.80 25.57
CA PRO A 119 26.56 -5.45 25.92
C PRO A 119 25.48 -4.82 26.81
N GLN A 120 25.88 -4.36 27.99
CA GLN A 120 24.97 -3.70 28.92
C GLN A 120 24.56 -2.34 28.34
N LEU A 121 23.42 -2.27 27.66
CA LEU A 121 22.81 -0.99 27.31
C LEU A 121 22.36 -0.32 28.61
N MET A 122 23.06 0.74 29.01
CA MET A 122 22.60 1.68 30.04
C MET A 122 21.33 2.37 29.53
N VAL A 123 20.16 1.86 29.87
CA VAL A 123 18.91 2.62 29.80
C VAL A 123 18.97 3.66 30.90
N GLN A 124 19.41 4.86 30.56
CA GLN A 124 19.37 6.01 31.46
C GLN A 124 17.89 6.36 31.66
N SER A 125 17.32 5.98 32.81
CA SER A 125 16.00 6.47 33.21
C SER A 125 16.10 7.97 33.45
N PRO A 126 15.23 8.81 32.86
CA PRO A 126 15.22 10.23 33.18
C PRO A 126 14.81 10.38 34.65
N ALA A 127 15.73 10.94 35.46
CA ALA A 127 15.50 11.17 36.88
C ALA A 127 14.41 12.24 37.10
N PRO A 128 13.59 12.14 38.16
CA PRO A 128 12.61 13.16 38.51
C PRO A 128 13.35 14.39 39.04
N GLY A 129 13.34 15.48 38.26
CA GLY A 129 14.02 16.73 38.61
C GLY A 129 13.38 17.44 39.81
N SER A 130 14.23 17.99 40.68
CA SER A 130 13.89 19.03 41.66
C SER A 130 14.70 20.31 41.40
N PRO A 131 14.21 21.49 41.81
CA PRO A 131 14.34 22.72 41.04
C PRO A 131 15.58 23.55 41.39
N GLY A 132 16.26 24.06 40.37
CA GLY A 132 17.31 25.08 40.47
C GLY A 132 17.16 26.08 39.31
N SER A 133 17.10 27.37 39.66
CA SER A 133 16.62 28.51 38.85
C SER A 133 17.57 28.95 37.69
N PRO A 134 17.23 30.01 36.93
CA PRO A 134 16.91 29.95 35.52
C PRO A 134 18.07 30.38 34.61
N SER A 135 18.38 29.59 33.59
CA SER A 135 19.07 30.10 32.40
C SER A 135 18.01 30.37 31.34
N THR A 136 17.84 31.64 30.97
CA THR A 136 16.94 32.10 29.91
C THR A 136 17.22 31.41 28.57
N PRO A 137 16.22 30.75 27.96
CA PRO A 137 16.25 30.42 26.54
C PRO A 137 15.24 31.29 25.79
N LEU A 138 15.73 31.83 24.67
CA LEU A 138 14.99 32.62 23.70
C LEU A 138 13.70 31.89 23.26
N THR A 139 12.59 32.62 23.30
CA THR A 139 11.27 32.25 22.76
C THR A 139 11.36 31.78 21.31
N PRO A 140 10.88 30.57 20.97
CA PRO A 140 10.55 30.22 19.59
C PRO A 140 9.20 30.85 19.23
N ALA A 141 9.22 31.78 18.29
CA ALA A 141 8.04 32.42 17.75
C ALA A 141 7.14 31.41 17.01
N ARG A 142 5.85 31.45 17.36
CA ARG A 142 4.73 30.79 16.69
C ARG A 142 4.59 31.31 15.24
N PRO A 143 4.42 30.47 14.22
CA PRO A 143 4.05 30.97 12.89
C PRO A 143 2.61 31.47 12.93
N THR A 144 2.44 32.79 12.92
CA THR A 144 1.18 33.45 12.61
C THR A 144 0.98 33.47 11.10
N THR A 145 -0.15 32.93 10.65
CA THR A 145 -0.71 33.13 9.31
C THR A 145 -0.89 34.63 9.02
N PRO A 146 -0.45 35.13 7.85
CA PRO A 146 -0.95 36.39 7.32
C PRO A 146 -1.85 36.15 6.09
N LEU A 147 -3.09 36.62 6.22
CA LEU A 147 -4.04 36.84 5.13
C LEU A 147 -3.57 37.99 4.22
N SER A 148 -3.94 37.88 2.94
CA SER A 148 -3.57 38.73 1.79
C SER A 148 -3.97 40.21 1.88
N PRO A 149 -3.47 41.04 0.94
CA PRO A 149 -4.41 41.66 0.00
C PRO A 149 -3.96 41.65 -1.48
N LYS A 150 -4.99 41.81 -2.32
CA LYS A 150 -5.12 41.62 -3.79
C LYS A 150 -4.29 42.58 -4.65
N THR A 151 -3.90 42.15 -5.87
CA THR A 151 -4.32 42.75 -7.17
C THR A 151 -4.10 41.83 -8.39
N ASN A 152 -5.12 41.86 -9.25
CA ASN A 152 -5.38 41.34 -10.60
C ASN A 152 -4.31 40.68 -11.50
N GLY A 153 -4.76 39.65 -12.22
CA GLY A 153 -4.36 39.36 -13.60
C GLY A 153 -4.41 37.87 -13.93
N GLY A 154 -5.33 37.45 -14.80
CA GLY A 154 -5.60 36.04 -15.11
C GLY A 154 -4.56 35.38 -16.01
N GLY A 155 -4.71 34.06 -16.21
CA GLY A 155 -3.99 33.34 -17.25
C GLY A 155 -3.66 31.90 -16.88
N LEU A 156 -4.25 30.97 -17.62
CA LEU A 156 -4.10 29.52 -17.51
C LEU A 156 -2.80 29.03 -18.17
N ALA A 157 -2.29 27.89 -17.67
CA ALA A 157 -1.53 26.84 -18.40
C ALA A 157 0.02 26.97 -18.51
N PRO A 158 0.76 25.90 -18.87
CA PRO A 158 1.90 25.37 -18.11
C PRO A 158 3.27 25.47 -18.82
N SER A 159 4.36 25.30 -18.08
CA SER A 159 5.73 25.26 -18.64
C SER A 159 6.09 23.88 -19.19
N SER A 160 6.37 23.84 -20.49
CA SER A 160 7.07 22.78 -21.21
C SER A 160 8.59 22.89 -21.03
N ALA A 161 9.26 21.75 -20.92
CA ALA A 161 10.72 21.63 -21.04
C ALA A 161 11.10 21.38 -22.52
N GLY A 162 12.13 22.09 -23.00
CA GLY A 162 12.67 22.04 -24.37
C GLY A 162 13.24 20.66 -24.75
N ALA A 163 13.20 20.23 -26.01
CA ALA A 163 13.75 20.81 -27.25
C ALA A 163 15.21 20.41 -27.49
N GLU A 164 15.42 19.46 -28.39
CA GLU A 164 16.56 19.46 -29.30
C GLU A 164 16.18 18.85 -30.67
N SER A 165 16.79 19.45 -31.69
CA SER A 165 16.35 19.52 -33.07
C SER A 165 16.92 18.41 -33.96
N GLY A 166 16.16 18.04 -34.98
CA GLY A 166 16.65 17.36 -36.18
C GLY A 166 15.79 17.74 -37.38
N ALA A 167 16.24 18.74 -38.14
CA ALA A 167 15.55 19.28 -39.31
C ALA A 167 16.17 18.74 -40.61
N ILE A 168 15.33 18.27 -41.54
CA ILE A 168 15.45 18.34 -43.01
C ILE A 168 14.01 18.22 -43.56
N SER A 169 13.37 19.29 -44.08
CA SER A 169 13.28 19.71 -45.50
C SER A 169 13.01 18.53 -46.47
N ASP A 170 12.03 18.51 -47.38
CA ASP A 170 11.30 19.56 -48.10
C ASP A 170 10.09 18.97 -48.88
N SER A 171 9.09 19.84 -49.13
CA SER A 171 8.15 19.93 -50.28
C SER A 171 7.08 18.88 -50.65
N GLU A 172 5.83 19.36 -50.51
CA GLU A 172 4.78 19.47 -51.55
C GLU A 172 4.36 18.24 -52.39
N ARG A 173 3.12 17.74 -52.18
CA ARG A 173 1.93 18.01 -53.04
C ARG A 173 0.75 17.08 -52.74
N SER A 174 -0.40 17.74 -52.57
CA SER A 174 -1.75 17.42 -53.09
C SER A 174 -2.27 15.98 -53.24
N ALA A 175 -3.49 15.85 -52.70
CA ALA A 175 -4.69 15.20 -53.24
C ALA A 175 -4.98 13.73 -52.86
N SER A 176 -5.96 13.59 -51.95
CA SER A 176 -6.97 12.52 -51.92
C SER A 176 -7.63 12.36 -53.32
N PRO A 177 -8.27 11.22 -53.71
CA PRO A 177 -9.41 10.65 -52.96
C PRO A 177 -9.71 9.13 -53.12
N THR A 178 -10.73 8.69 -52.35
CA THR A 178 -11.73 7.63 -52.64
C THR A 178 -11.37 6.13 -52.57
N SER A 179 -11.99 5.43 -51.61
CA SER A 179 -12.49 4.03 -51.75
C SER A 179 -13.87 4.04 -52.46
N PRO A 180 -14.62 2.93 -52.70
CA PRO A 180 -14.37 1.48 -52.52
C PRO A 180 -14.84 0.59 -53.71
N ARG A 181 -14.51 -0.72 -53.74
CA ARG A 181 -15.46 -1.78 -54.22
C ARG A 181 -14.98 -3.22 -53.97
N SER A 182 -15.85 -4.02 -53.37
CA SER A 182 -15.79 -5.50 -53.31
C SER A 182 -16.49 -6.13 -54.52
N PRO A 183 -16.13 -7.36 -54.95
CA PRO A 183 -16.94 -8.12 -55.90
C PRO A 183 -17.84 -9.17 -55.21
N SER A 184 -19.08 -9.26 -55.71
CA SER A 184 -20.16 -10.18 -55.31
C SER A 184 -20.06 -11.58 -55.92
N LYS A 185 -20.68 -12.54 -55.24
CA LYS A 185 -21.17 -13.87 -55.70
C LYS A 185 -21.92 -13.83 -57.04
N SER A 186 -21.80 -14.91 -57.83
CA SER A 186 -22.87 -15.91 -58.10
C SER A 186 -22.87 -16.48 -59.54
N VAL A 187 -22.73 -17.81 -59.61
CA VAL A 187 -23.44 -18.83 -60.41
C VAL A 187 -23.73 -18.58 -61.91
N GLY A 188 -23.27 -19.54 -62.71
CA GLY A 188 -23.68 -19.82 -64.09
C GLY A 188 -22.80 -20.91 -64.68
#